data_AF-A0A971A6E7-F1
#
_entry.id   AF-A0A971A6E7-F1
#
_cell.length_a   1.000
_cell.length_b   1.000
_cell.length_c   1.000
_cell.angle_alpha   90.00
_cell.angle_beta   90.00
_cell.angle_gamma   90.00
#
_symmetry.space_group_name_H-M   'P 1'
#
loop_
_entity.id
_entity.type
_entity.pdbx_description
1 polymer ?
#
loop_
_entity_poly.entity_id
_entity_poly.type
_entity_poly.pdbx_seq_one_letter_code
_entity_poly.pdbx_strand_id
1 'polypeptide(L)'
;ISAWETMLFVVVTMILVPATLRWHWWRYSAKAFVYSMIATALFIILQKLLLGSMPSTNSLGINIFASLVLSVIIGFLVKPTDREVLVDFYSRIRPFGFWRPVRLDAVARGLVKANDREPLMDGINGLITPVYQFLIALLPFYLLLRQWNQFWLALAGLVIVATVLYFTWYKNLPPRDET
;
A
#
# COMPACT_ATOMS: atom_id res chain seq x y z
N ILE A 1 6.23 -9.70 -25.63
CA ILE A 1 5.55 -9.22 -24.42
C ILE A 1 4.08 -9.60 -24.56
N SER A 2 3.57 -10.45 -23.68
CA SER A 2 2.14 -10.81 -23.70
C SER A 2 1.28 -9.61 -23.27
N ALA A 3 0.01 -9.61 -23.64
CA ALA A 3 -0.93 -8.58 -23.18
C ALA A 3 -0.99 -8.52 -21.64
N TRP A 4 -0.92 -9.69 -21.00
CA TRP A 4 -0.85 -9.84 -19.55
C TRP A 4 0.38 -9.17 -18.93
N GLU A 5 1.57 -9.42 -19.48
CA GLU A 5 2.80 -8.77 -19.02
C GLU A 5 2.68 -7.25 -19.16
N THR A 6 2.20 -6.76 -20.29
CA THR A 6 2.04 -5.31 -20.50
C THR A 6 1.11 -4.69 -19.46
N MET A 7 0.00 -5.36 -19.15
CA MET A 7 -0.95 -4.92 -18.14
C MET A 7 -0.30 -4.86 -16.75
N LEU A 8 0.42 -5.92 -16.33
CA LEU A 8 1.11 -5.96 -15.05
C LEU A 8 2.14 -4.82 -14.94
N PHE A 9 2.91 -4.56 -16.00
CA PHE A 9 3.90 -3.48 -15.99
C PHE A 9 3.23 -2.12 -15.79
N VAL A 10 2.16 -1.83 -16.53
CA VAL A 10 1.43 -0.56 -16.41
C VAL A 10 0.83 -0.43 -15.01
N VAL A 11 0.13 -1.45 -14.52
CA VAL A 11 -0.52 -1.39 -13.20
C VAL A 11 0.51 -1.23 -12.09
N VAL A 12 1.59 -2.01 -12.08
CA VAL A 12 2.59 -1.96 -11.02
C VAL A 12 3.41 -0.68 -11.07
N THR A 13 3.89 -0.28 -12.25
CA THR A 13 4.81 0.87 -12.35
C THR A 13 4.08 2.20 -12.38
N MET A 14 3.00 2.34 -13.15
CA MET A 14 2.32 3.62 -13.31
C MET A 14 1.29 3.89 -12.22
N ILE A 15 0.61 2.86 -11.70
CA ILE A 15 -0.53 3.08 -10.79
C ILE A 15 -0.14 2.76 -9.35
N LEU A 16 0.36 1.54 -9.09
CA LEU A 16 0.54 1.03 -7.74
C LEU A 16 1.55 1.87 -6.93
N VAL A 17 2.68 2.24 -7.53
CA VAL A 17 3.73 3.02 -6.86
C VAL A 17 3.23 4.43 -6.46
N PRO A 18 2.71 5.26 -7.37
CA PRO A 18 2.11 6.55 -7.01
C PRO A 18 0.94 6.43 -6.03
N ALA A 19 0.09 5.41 -6.17
CA ALA A 19 -1.06 5.20 -5.29
C ALA A 19 -0.62 4.88 -3.86
N THR A 20 0.45 4.09 -3.71
CA THR A 20 1.03 3.77 -2.40
C THR A 20 1.53 5.04 -1.73
N LEU A 21 2.28 5.90 -2.43
CA LEU A 21 2.75 7.17 -1.88
C LEU A 21 1.60 8.10 -1.46
N ARG A 22 0.50 8.13 -2.23
CA ARG A 22 -0.69 8.93 -1.90
C ARG A 22 -1.31 8.58 -0.55
N TRP A 23 -1.30 7.30 -0.16
CA TRP A 23 -1.85 6.86 1.12
C TRP A 23 -0.87 7.01 2.29
N HIS A 24 0.43 6.83 2.02
CA HIS A 24 1.44 6.72 3.08
C HIS A 24 2.24 8.01 3.30
N TRP A 25 2.14 9.01 2.42
CA TRP A 25 2.91 10.25 2.51
C TRP A 25 2.03 11.49 2.41
N TRP A 26 1.92 12.23 3.52
CA TRP A 26 1.01 13.37 3.67
C TRP A 26 1.17 14.49 2.62
N ARG A 27 2.38 14.67 2.08
CA ARG A 27 2.67 15.73 1.10
C ARG A 27 2.18 15.36 -0.30
N TYR A 28 1.98 14.08 -0.58
CA TYR A 28 1.70 13.57 -1.91
C TYR A 28 0.24 13.80 -2.30
N SER A 29 0.00 14.89 -3.03
CA SER A 29 -1.36 15.30 -3.42
C SER A 29 -1.89 14.51 -4.62
N ALA A 30 -3.20 14.64 -4.89
CA ALA A 30 -3.82 14.03 -6.07
C ALA A 30 -3.23 14.57 -7.39
N LYS A 31 -2.76 15.81 -7.42
CA LYS A 31 -2.03 16.38 -8.57
C LYS A 31 -0.68 15.72 -8.75
N ALA A 32 0.06 15.51 -7.67
CA ALA A 32 1.34 14.80 -7.71
C ALA A 32 1.18 13.39 -8.28
N PHE A 33 0.14 12.66 -7.84
CA PHE A 33 -0.22 11.35 -8.39
C PHE A 33 -0.35 11.36 -9.92
N VAL A 34 -1.15 12.26 -10.48
CA VAL A 34 -1.36 12.35 -11.94
C VAL A 34 -0.07 12.70 -12.68
N TYR A 35 0.70 13.68 -12.19
CA TYR A 35 1.97 14.03 -12.81
C TYR A 35 2.99 12.91 -12.75
N SER A 36 3.02 12.12 -11.67
CA SER A 36 3.89 10.95 -11.56
C SER A 36 3.49 9.83 -12.52
N MET A 37 2.19 9.60 -12.74
CA MET A 37 1.73 8.68 -13.77
C MET A 37 2.23 9.10 -15.16
N ILE A 38 2.10 10.38 -15.50
CA ILE A 38 2.54 10.93 -16.80
C ILE A 38 4.06 10.81 -16.93
N ALA A 39 4.82 11.23 -15.92
CA ALA A 39 6.29 11.16 -15.94
C ALA A 39 6.79 9.72 -16.06
N THR A 40 6.16 8.78 -15.36
CA THR A 40 6.50 7.34 -15.44
C THR A 40 6.19 6.78 -16.82
N ALA A 41 5.06 7.15 -17.42
CA ALA A 41 4.72 6.75 -18.79
C ALA A 41 5.76 7.25 -19.80
N LEU A 42 6.13 8.54 -19.71
CA LEU A 42 7.15 9.15 -20.56
C LEU A 42 8.51 8.47 -20.40
N PHE A 43 8.91 8.16 -19.16
CA PHE A 43 10.14 7.44 -18.88
C PHE A 43 10.16 6.05 -19.52
N ILE A 44 9.08 5.27 -19.40
CA ILE A 44 8.98 3.93 -19.99
C ILE A 44 9.03 3.99 -21.52
N ILE A 45 8.35 4.97 -22.13
CA ILE A 45 8.39 5.18 -23.58
C ILE A 45 9.82 5.53 -24.02
N LEU A 46 10.47 6.47 -23.34
CA LEU A 46 11.83 6.91 -23.65
C LEU A 46 12.84 5.77 -23.49
N GLN A 47 12.73 4.99 -22.42
CA GLN A 47 13.54 3.81 -22.17
C GLN A 47 13.43 2.82 -23.34
N LYS A 48 12.21 2.53 -23.81
CA LYS A 48 11.99 1.62 -24.95
C LYS A 48 12.58 2.15 -26.25
N LEU A 49 12.53 3.47 -26.48
CA LEU A 49 13.06 4.09 -27.69
C LEU A 49 14.59 4.14 -27.71
N LEU A 50 15.23 4.41 -26.57
CA LEU A 50 16.68 4.60 -26.49
C LEU A 50 17.49 3.32 -26.22
N LEU A 51 16.96 2.39 -25.41
CA LEU A 51 17.73 1.24 -24.90
C LEU A 51 17.34 -0.10 -25.54
N GLY A 52 16.39 -0.11 -26.48
CA GLY A 52 15.96 -1.33 -27.18
C GLY A 52 15.29 -2.36 -26.25
N SER A 53 15.18 -3.60 -26.71
CA SER A 53 14.52 -4.69 -25.96
C SER A 53 15.43 -5.29 -24.90
N MET A 54 15.39 -4.74 -23.69
CA MET A 54 15.95 -5.39 -22.51
C MET A 54 15.09 -6.58 -22.05
N PRO A 55 15.70 -7.58 -21.35
CA PRO A 55 14.96 -8.66 -20.71
C PRO A 55 13.87 -8.11 -19.78
N SER A 56 12.65 -8.61 -19.90
CA SER A 56 11.47 -8.05 -19.24
C SER A 56 11.60 -7.95 -17.72
N THR A 57 12.24 -8.93 -17.08
CA THR A 57 12.47 -8.95 -15.62
C THR A 57 13.31 -7.77 -15.15
N ASN A 58 14.38 -7.43 -15.88
CA ASN A 58 15.28 -6.34 -15.52
C ASN A 58 14.61 -4.98 -15.76
N SER A 59 13.88 -4.84 -16.87
CA SER A 59 13.12 -3.63 -17.16
C SER A 59 12.06 -3.33 -16.11
N LEU A 60 11.39 -4.35 -15.56
CA LEU A 60 10.36 -4.15 -14.52
C LEU A 60 10.96 -3.51 -13.27
N GLY A 61 12.05 -4.08 -12.74
CA GLY A 61 12.72 -3.54 -11.54
C GLY A 61 13.18 -2.09 -11.73
N ILE A 62 13.79 -1.80 -12.88
CA ILE A 62 14.23 -0.44 -13.23
C ILE A 62 13.03 0.52 -13.30
N ASN A 63 11.92 0.10 -13.91
CA ASN A 63 10.75 0.96 -14.08
C ASN A 63 10.00 1.20 -12.78
N ILE A 64 9.95 0.22 -11.87
CA ILE A 64 9.42 0.42 -10.51
C ILE A 64 10.28 1.42 -9.76
N PHE A 65 11.59 1.25 -9.79
CA PHE A 65 12.52 2.15 -9.11
C PHE A 65 12.45 3.57 -9.67
N ALA A 66 12.45 3.72 -11.00
CA ALA A 66 12.30 5.01 -11.66
C ALA A 66 10.96 5.67 -11.34
N SER A 67 9.86 4.90 -11.36
CA SER A 67 8.54 5.40 -10.95
C SER A 67 8.54 5.91 -9.51
N LEU A 68 9.18 5.20 -8.59
CA LEU A 68 9.29 5.62 -7.19
C LEU A 68 10.06 6.93 -7.08
N VAL A 69 11.23 7.03 -7.73
CA VAL A 69 12.07 8.23 -7.71
C VAL A 69 11.33 9.44 -8.32
N LEU A 70 10.73 9.26 -9.50
CA LEU A 70 9.93 10.30 -10.16
C LEU A 70 8.76 10.74 -9.28
N SER A 71 8.09 9.79 -8.62
CA SER A 71 7.00 10.10 -7.71
C SER A 71 7.45 10.90 -6.50
N VAL A 72 8.57 10.54 -5.89
CA VAL A 72 9.15 11.30 -4.77
C VAL A 72 9.51 12.72 -5.21
N ILE A 73 10.20 12.88 -6.35
CA ILE A 73 10.58 14.20 -6.90
C ILE A 73 9.35 15.06 -7.15
N ILE A 74 8.34 14.53 -7.83
CA ILE A 74 7.11 15.24 -8.15
C ILE A 74 6.32 15.59 -6.88
N GLY A 75 6.32 14.72 -5.87
CA GLY A 75 5.72 15.00 -4.57
C GLY A 75 6.37 16.19 -3.84
N PHE A 76 7.65 16.44 -4.07
CA PHE A 76 8.31 17.64 -3.56
C PHE A 76 8.06 18.89 -4.41
N LEU A 77 7.98 18.74 -5.74
CA LEU A 77 7.73 19.85 -6.68
C LEU A 77 6.29 20.38 -6.62
N VAL A 78 5.32 19.49 -6.45
CA VAL A 78 3.90 19.85 -6.42
C VAL A 78 3.51 20.31 -5.02
N LYS A 79 2.73 21.39 -4.94
CA LYS A 79 2.21 21.88 -3.66
C LYS A 79 1.34 20.80 -2.99
N PRO A 80 1.50 20.59 -1.67
CA PRO A 80 0.62 19.68 -0.94
C PRO A 80 -0.82 20.19 -0.91
N THR A 81 -1.75 19.29 -0.60
CA THR A 81 -3.15 19.62 -0.33
C THR A 81 -3.24 20.58 0.87
N ASP A 82 -4.33 21.37 0.92
CA ASP A 82 -4.60 22.27 2.03
C ASP A 82 -4.52 21.57 3.40
N ARG A 83 -3.97 22.27 4.39
CA ARG A 83 -3.69 21.72 5.71
C ARG A 83 -4.96 21.33 6.45
N GLU A 84 -6.05 22.07 6.30
CA GLU A 84 -7.32 21.78 6.98
C GLU A 84 -7.94 20.49 6.45
N VAL A 85 -7.93 20.32 5.13
CA VAL A 85 -8.39 19.08 4.48
C VAL A 85 -7.56 17.87 4.93
N LEU A 86 -6.24 18.04 5.04
CA LEU A 86 -5.36 16.97 5.53
C LEU A 86 -5.65 16.59 6.99
N VAL A 87 -5.94 17.58 7.84
CA VAL A 87 -6.25 17.33 9.25
C VAL A 87 -7.62 16.66 9.42
N ASP A 88 -8.66 17.11 8.70
CA ASP A 88 -9.98 16.45 8.72
C ASP A 88 -9.91 15.02 8.17
N PHE A 89 -9.18 14.81 7.09
CA PHE A 89 -8.94 13.46 6.57
C PHE A 89 -8.21 12.57 7.59
N TYR A 90 -7.16 13.10 8.21
CA TYR A 90 -6.36 12.35 9.18
C TYR A 90 -7.14 12.02 10.45
N SER A 91 -7.97 12.92 10.97
CA SER A 91 -8.75 12.66 12.19
C SER A 91 -9.77 11.53 12.01
N ARG A 92 -10.32 11.39 10.80
CA ARG A 92 -11.29 10.34 10.45
C ARG A 92 -10.63 9.00 10.15
N ILE A 93 -9.62 8.98 9.29
CA ILE A 93 -9.07 7.74 8.70
C ILE A 93 -7.83 7.25 9.45
N ARG A 94 -7.08 8.14 10.10
CA ARG A 94 -5.85 7.86 10.85
C ARG A 94 -4.86 6.93 10.13
N PRO A 95 -4.54 7.19 8.84
CA PRO A 95 -3.71 6.29 8.05
C PRO A 95 -2.31 6.13 8.64
N PHE A 96 -1.73 4.95 8.42
CA PHE A 96 -0.34 4.66 8.77
C PHE A 96 0.64 5.25 7.74
N GLY A 97 1.89 5.46 8.16
CA GLY A 97 2.96 5.98 7.31
C GLY A 97 3.54 7.32 7.77
N PHE A 98 4.06 8.10 6.82
CA PHE A 98 4.67 9.40 7.05
C PHE A 98 3.59 10.47 7.20
N TRP A 99 2.92 10.52 8.35
CA TRP A 99 1.87 11.51 8.67
C TRP A 99 2.18 12.37 9.90
N ARG A 100 3.39 12.25 10.47
CA ARG A 100 3.78 12.88 11.74
C ARG A 100 3.44 14.39 11.82
N PRO A 101 3.71 15.24 10.80
CA PRO A 101 3.37 16.65 10.90
C PRO A 101 1.86 16.89 10.99
N VAL A 102 1.04 16.18 10.20
CA VAL A 102 -0.42 16.34 10.20
C VAL A 102 -1.02 15.79 11.50
N ARG A 103 -0.48 14.66 12.00
CA ARG A 103 -0.86 14.08 13.30
C ARG A 103 -0.64 15.07 14.43
N LEU A 104 0.51 15.75 14.48
CA LEU A 104 0.80 16.72 15.54
C LEU A 104 -0.21 17.87 15.54
N ASP A 105 -0.59 18.38 14.37
CA ASP A 105 -1.63 19.41 14.26
C ASP A 105 -3.00 18.89 14.70
N ALA A 106 -3.37 17.67 14.32
CA ALA A 106 -4.64 17.07 14.74
C ALA A 106 -4.70 16.87 16.26
N VAL A 107 -3.59 16.48 16.89
CA VAL A 107 -3.46 16.36 18.35
C VAL A 107 -3.53 17.73 19.03
N ALA A 108 -2.83 18.74 18.49
CA ALA A 108 -2.86 20.10 19.02
C ALA A 108 -4.27 20.72 18.98
N ARG A 109 -5.08 20.33 17.99
CA ARG A 109 -6.50 20.73 17.86
C ARG A 109 -7.46 19.86 18.70
N GLY A 110 -6.96 18.87 19.42
CA GLY A 110 -7.77 17.96 20.24
C GLY A 110 -8.60 16.96 19.44
N LEU A 111 -8.37 16.80 18.13
CA LEU A 111 -9.13 15.90 17.26
C LEU A 111 -8.69 14.44 17.38
N VAL A 112 -7.45 14.19 17.81
CA VAL A 112 -6.88 12.84 17.96
C VAL A 112 -6.10 12.76 19.27
N LYS A 113 -6.17 11.60 19.94
CA LYS A 113 -5.41 11.35 21.17
C LYS A 113 -3.91 11.33 20.87
N ALA A 114 -3.09 11.99 21.71
CA ALA A 114 -1.64 12.07 21.50
C ALA A 114 -0.96 10.68 21.44
N ASN A 115 -1.39 9.75 22.31
CA ASN A 115 -0.85 8.40 22.41
C ASN A 115 -1.69 7.36 21.62
N ASP A 116 -2.35 7.78 20.54
CA ASP A 116 -3.08 6.85 19.69
C ASP A 116 -2.11 5.82 19.05
N ARG A 117 -2.42 4.53 19.27
CA ARG A 117 -1.69 3.36 18.76
C ARG A 117 -2.37 2.74 17.54
N GLU A 118 -3.59 3.17 17.21
CA GLU A 118 -4.37 2.63 16.09
C GLU A 118 -3.59 2.64 14.76
N PRO A 119 -2.91 3.73 14.34
CA PRO A 119 -2.19 3.73 13.06
C PRO A 119 -1.05 2.69 13.00
N LEU A 120 -0.39 2.41 14.13
CA LEU A 120 0.65 1.39 14.18
C LEU A 120 0.05 -0.01 14.10
N MET A 121 -1.02 -0.25 14.85
CA MET A 121 -1.72 -1.52 14.86
C MET A 121 -2.34 -1.82 13.49
N ASP A 122 -2.91 -0.82 12.81
CA ASP A 122 -3.44 -0.96 11.46
C ASP A 122 -2.35 -1.30 10.44
N GLY A 123 -1.17 -0.70 10.56
CA GLY A 123 -0.01 -1.07 9.73
C GLY A 123 0.44 -2.52 9.95
N ILE A 124 0.49 -2.98 11.20
CA ILE A 124 0.85 -4.36 11.54
C ILE A 124 -0.22 -5.34 11.04
N ASN A 125 -1.49 -5.05 11.31
CA ASN A 125 -2.62 -5.85 10.84
C ASN A 125 -2.65 -5.91 9.31
N GLY A 126 -2.31 -4.81 8.63
CA GLY A 126 -2.17 -4.73 7.18
C GLY A 126 -1.07 -5.63 6.61
N LEU A 127 -0.04 -5.99 7.40
CA LEU A 127 1.00 -6.94 7.00
C LEU A 127 0.64 -8.39 7.33
N ILE A 128 -0.07 -8.62 8.45
CA ILE A 128 -0.52 -9.94 8.87
C ILE A 128 -1.65 -10.46 7.96
N THR A 129 -2.53 -9.56 7.49
CA THR A 129 -3.69 -9.91 6.66
C THR A 129 -3.32 -10.57 5.32
N PRO A 130 -2.33 -10.10 4.55
CA PRO A 130 -1.85 -10.82 3.37
C PRO A 130 -1.37 -12.24 3.68
N VAL A 131 -0.66 -12.44 4.81
CA VAL A 131 -0.21 -13.79 5.22
C VAL A 131 -1.43 -14.69 5.47
N TYR A 132 -2.46 -14.17 6.15
CA TYR A 132 -3.74 -14.86 6.33
C TYR A 132 -4.39 -15.22 4.99
N GLN A 133 -4.45 -14.28 4.04
CA GLN A 133 -5.03 -14.51 2.71
C GLN A 133 -4.25 -15.58 1.92
N PHE A 134 -2.92 -15.55 1.96
CA PHE A 134 -2.09 -16.57 1.32
C PHE A 134 -2.31 -17.95 1.93
N LEU A 135 -2.42 -18.06 3.25
CA LEU A 135 -2.69 -19.34 3.93
C LEU A 135 -4.06 -19.92 3.52
N ILE A 136 -5.11 -19.10 3.48
CA ILE A 136 -6.43 -19.53 2.97
C ILE A 136 -6.32 -20.01 1.53
N ALA A 137 -5.62 -19.25 0.68
CA ALA A 137 -5.49 -19.57 -0.73
C ALA A 137 -4.74 -20.90 -0.94
N LEU A 138 -3.77 -21.26 -0.10
CA LEU A 138 -2.99 -22.49 -0.20
C LEU A 138 -3.73 -23.76 0.24
N LEU A 139 -4.65 -23.64 1.21
CA LEU A 139 -5.41 -24.79 1.73
C LEU A 139 -6.10 -25.65 0.64
N PRO A 140 -6.87 -25.09 -0.32
CA PRO A 140 -7.50 -25.90 -1.37
C PRO A 140 -6.46 -26.59 -2.27
N PHE A 141 -5.31 -25.98 -2.53
CA PHE A 141 -4.24 -26.61 -3.32
C PHE A 141 -3.65 -27.81 -2.58
N TYR A 142 -3.32 -27.68 -1.29
CA TYR A 142 -2.77 -28.80 -0.51
C TYR A 142 -3.79 -29.93 -0.32
N LEU A 143 -5.07 -29.59 -0.16
CA LEU A 143 -6.15 -30.57 -0.09
C LEU A 143 -6.29 -31.35 -1.41
N LEU A 144 -6.33 -30.65 -2.55
CA LEU A 144 -6.48 -31.27 -3.88
C LEU A 144 -5.27 -32.14 -4.24
N LEU A 145 -4.07 -31.66 -3.97
CA LEU A 145 -2.81 -32.38 -4.20
C LEU A 145 -2.56 -33.50 -3.17
N ARG A 146 -3.48 -33.71 -2.21
CA ARG A 146 -3.38 -34.69 -1.11
C ARG A 146 -2.08 -34.58 -0.31
N GLN A 147 -1.55 -33.37 -0.16
CA GLN A 147 -0.36 -33.09 0.64
C GLN A 147 -0.75 -32.84 2.10
N TRP A 148 -1.10 -33.91 2.82
CA TRP A 148 -1.67 -33.83 4.18
C TRP A 148 -0.78 -33.11 5.18
N ASN A 149 0.54 -33.34 5.16
CA ASN A 149 1.44 -32.66 6.09
C ASN A 149 1.44 -31.14 5.87
N GLN A 150 1.51 -30.67 4.62
CA GLN A 150 1.47 -29.24 4.30
C GLN A 150 0.10 -28.63 4.60
N PHE A 151 -0.98 -29.39 4.36
CA PHE A 151 -2.33 -28.97 4.69
C PHE A 151 -2.48 -28.69 6.20
N TRP A 152 -2.05 -29.61 7.06
CA TRP A 152 -2.15 -29.42 8.51
C TRP A 152 -1.26 -28.28 9.02
N LEU A 153 -0.05 -28.11 8.47
CA LEU A 153 0.80 -26.98 8.80
C LEU A 153 0.17 -25.64 8.38
N ALA A 154 -0.38 -25.56 7.16
CA ALA A 154 -1.06 -24.37 6.68
C ALA A 154 -2.32 -24.07 7.50
N LEU A 155 -3.07 -25.09 7.90
CA LEU A 155 -4.26 -24.93 8.75
C LEU A 155 -3.90 -24.45 10.16
N ALA A 156 -2.87 -25.03 10.77
CA ALA A 156 -2.38 -24.58 12.07
C ALA A 156 -1.89 -23.13 12.01
N GLY A 157 -1.09 -22.78 11.00
CA GLY A 157 -0.66 -21.41 10.74
C GLY A 157 -1.84 -20.46 10.53
N LEU A 158 -2.86 -20.89 9.80
CA LEU A 158 -4.07 -20.09 9.57
C LEU A 158 -4.78 -19.78 10.89
N VAL A 159 -4.99 -20.78 11.74
CA VAL A 159 -5.65 -20.60 13.05
C VAL A 159 -4.85 -19.65 13.95
N ILE A 160 -3.52 -19.76 13.96
CA ILE A 160 -2.65 -18.86 14.72
C ILE A 160 -2.82 -17.42 14.22
N VAL A 161 -2.69 -17.20 12.90
CA VAL A 161 -2.80 -15.86 12.30
C VAL A 161 -4.22 -15.29 12.49
N ALA A 162 -5.25 -16.12 12.35
CA ALA A 162 -6.63 -15.73 12.62
C ALA A 162 -6.83 -15.27 14.06
N THR A 163 -6.24 -15.99 15.02
CA THR A 163 -6.30 -15.66 16.45
C THR A 163 -5.62 -14.33 16.72
N VAL A 164 -4.43 -14.10 16.13
CA VAL A 164 -3.74 -12.81 16.23
C VAL A 164 -4.63 -11.69 15.70
N LEU A 165 -5.15 -11.81 14.47
CA LEU A 165 -6.03 -10.82 13.85
C LEU A 165 -7.33 -10.59 14.65
N TYR A 166 -7.87 -11.64 15.29
CA TYR A 166 -9.04 -11.50 16.14
C TYR A 166 -8.80 -10.53 17.30
N PHE A 167 -7.65 -10.66 17.98
CA PHE A 167 -7.31 -9.78 19.12
C PHE A 167 -6.76 -8.42 18.69
N THR A 168 -5.98 -8.35 17.61
CA THR A 168 -5.33 -7.11 17.17
C THR A 168 -6.22 -6.24 16.30
N TRP A 169 -7.19 -6.82 15.58
CA TRP A 169 -8.07 -6.10 14.67
C TRP A 169 -9.54 -6.23 15.05
N TYR A 170 -10.12 -7.44 15.01
CA TYR A 170 -11.59 -7.63 15.14
C TYR A 170 -12.16 -7.06 16.44
N LYS A 171 -11.48 -7.30 17.57
CA LYS A 171 -11.92 -6.81 18.89
C LYS A 171 -11.78 -5.29 19.07
N ASN A 172 -10.94 -4.64 18.25
CA ASN A 172 -10.68 -3.19 18.34
C ASN A 172 -11.52 -2.39 17.34
N LEU A 173 -12.42 -3.04 16.59
CA LEU A 173 -13.33 -2.34 15.68
C LEU A 173 -14.34 -1.50 16.49
N PRO A 174 -14.67 -0.28 16.01
CA PRO A 174 -15.69 0.54 16.66
C PRO A 174 -17.05 -0.17 16.66
N PRO A 175 -17.90 0.09 17.68
CA PRO A 175 -19.27 -0.41 17.71
C PRO A 175 -20.03 0.01 16.45
N ARG A 176 -20.96 -0.85 15.98
CA ARG A 176 -21.78 -0.56 14.78
C ARG A 176 -22.60 0.73 14.88
N ASP A 177 -22.83 1.20 16.10
CA ASP A 177 -23.74 2.32 16.40
C ASP A 177 -23.01 3.68 16.40
N GLU A 178 -21.68 3.71 16.21
CA GLU A 178 -20.88 4.93 16.02
C GLU A 178 -20.67 5.20 14.51
N THR A 179 -21.69 5.77 13.84
CA THR A 179 -21.56 6.35 12.49
C THR A 179 -22.10 7.76 12.42
#